data_AF-A0A534RSB4-F1
#
_entry.id   AF-A0A534RSB4-F1
#
_cell.length_a   1.000
_cell.length_b   1.000
_cell.length_c   1.000
_cell.angle_alpha   90.00
_cell.angle_beta   90.00
_cell.angle_gamma   90.00
#
_symmetry.space_group_name_H-M   'P 1'
#
loop_
_entity.id
_entity.type
_entity.pdbx_description
1 polymer ?
#
loop_
_entity_poly.entity_id
_entity_poly.type
_entity_poly.pdbx_seq_one_letter_code
_entity_poly.pdbx_strand_id
1 'polypeptide(L)'
;MTRLAAAVVVLGLSARVAGAQGMYLLGAAKVDVTPPPFDAAADAVVFPTCPAAVFTGPRLFALQEPYVDRDGSGFFNYDTDVYCDANMNGRYDGLYSSGGGDHLREWVHDPI
;
A
#
# COMPACT_ATOMS: atom_id res chain seq x y z
N MET A 1 -80.19 3.50 5.96
CA MET A 1 -79.04 4.44 5.92
C MET A 1 -77.99 3.91 6.87
N THR A 2 -76.99 3.22 6.33
CA THR A 2 -76.17 2.25 7.04
C THR A 2 -74.81 2.87 7.38
N ARG A 3 -74.59 3.03 8.69
CA ARG A 3 -73.42 3.44 9.48
C ARG A 3 -72.06 3.61 8.76
N LEU A 4 -71.49 4.82 8.83
CA LEU A 4 -70.05 5.07 8.70
C LEU A 4 -69.31 4.35 9.84
N ALA A 5 -68.41 3.42 9.49
CA ALA A 5 -67.45 2.84 10.43
C ALA A 5 -66.10 3.55 10.25
N ALA A 6 -65.77 4.43 11.19
CA ALA A 6 -64.44 4.99 11.35
C ALA A 6 -63.49 3.90 11.84
N ALA A 7 -62.60 3.42 10.96
CA ALA A 7 -61.50 2.56 11.34
C ALA A 7 -60.26 3.43 11.60
N VAL A 8 -60.07 3.80 12.87
CA VAL A 8 -58.81 4.32 13.40
C VAL A 8 -57.78 3.22 13.23
N VAL A 9 -56.91 3.35 12.22
CA VAL A 9 -55.76 2.46 12.04
C VAL A 9 -54.80 2.72 13.18
N VAL A 10 -54.69 1.70 14.03
CA VAL A 10 -53.77 1.57 15.15
C VAL A 10 -52.35 1.90 14.68
N LEU A 11 -51.79 3.04 15.14
CA LEU A 11 -50.35 3.29 15.13
C LEU A 11 -49.70 2.36 16.18
N GLY A 12 -49.59 1.09 15.81
CA GLY A 12 -48.96 0.06 16.62
C GLY A 12 -47.45 0.09 16.43
N LEU A 13 -46.76 0.67 17.42
CA LEU A 13 -45.42 0.33 17.89
C LEU A 13 -44.46 -0.33 16.87
N SER A 14 -43.76 0.47 16.09
CA SER A 14 -42.45 0.08 15.57
C SER A 14 -41.35 0.84 16.32
N ALA A 15 -41.23 0.58 17.63
CA ALA A 15 -40.00 0.90 18.35
C ALA A 15 -38.93 -0.05 17.84
N ARG A 16 -38.25 0.33 16.76
CA ARG A 16 -37.01 -0.34 16.36
C ARG A 16 -36.02 -0.09 17.50
N VAL A 17 -35.70 -1.15 18.25
CA VAL A 17 -34.52 -1.14 19.11
C VAL A 17 -33.35 -0.85 18.18
N ALA A 18 -32.81 0.36 18.26
CA ALA A 18 -31.54 0.69 17.64
C ALA A 18 -30.52 -0.22 18.32
N GLY A 19 -30.15 -1.32 17.65
CA GLY A 19 -29.06 -2.17 18.10
C GLY A 19 -27.84 -1.28 18.31
N ALA A 20 -27.25 -1.35 19.50
CA ALA A 20 -26.05 -0.61 19.83
C ALA A 20 -25.05 -0.78 18.67
N GLN A 21 -24.75 0.32 18.00
CA GLN A 21 -23.65 0.37 17.04
C GLN A 21 -22.41 -0.09 17.81
N GLY A 22 -21.68 -1.08 17.29
CA GLY A 22 -20.65 -1.81 18.02
C GLY A 22 -19.66 -0.92 18.76
N MET A 23 -19.01 -1.48 19.78
CA MET A 23 -17.99 -0.77 20.57
C MET A 23 -16.84 -0.32 19.64
N TYR A 24 -16.69 0.99 19.46
CA TYR A 24 -15.50 1.56 18.82
C TYR A 24 -14.38 1.64 19.85
N LEU A 25 -13.24 1.00 19.58
CA LEU A 25 -12.03 1.21 20.35
C LEU A 25 -11.43 2.56 19.93
N LEU A 26 -11.65 3.59 20.75
CA LEU A 26 -11.08 4.92 20.56
C LEU A 26 -9.74 4.99 21.31
N GLY A 27 -8.64 5.12 20.57
CA GLY A 27 -7.28 5.24 21.12
C GLY A 27 -6.26 5.55 20.03
N ALA A 28 -5.06 5.98 20.43
CA ALA A 28 -3.93 6.16 19.52
C ALA A 28 -3.15 4.84 19.40
N ALA A 29 -2.84 4.41 18.17
CA ALA A 29 -1.96 3.28 17.90
C ALA A 29 -0.68 3.78 17.21
N LYS A 30 0.44 3.14 17.53
CA LYS A 30 1.72 3.30 16.83
C LYS A 30 2.07 1.96 16.18
N VAL A 31 2.47 2.00 14.93
CA VAL A 31 3.08 0.87 14.22
C VAL A 31 4.33 1.37 13.52
N ASP A 32 5.37 0.53 13.46
CA ASP A 32 6.57 0.80 12.68
C ASP A 32 6.29 0.50 11.21
N VAL A 33 6.42 1.51 10.37
CA VAL A 33 6.25 1.49 8.92
C VAL A 33 7.57 1.77 8.20
N THR A 34 8.70 1.64 8.90
CA THR A 34 10.03 1.72 8.31
C THR A 34 10.16 0.70 7.19
N PRO A 35 10.56 1.12 5.98
CA PRO A 35 10.82 0.18 4.91
C PRO A 35 11.84 -0.86 5.35
N PRO A 36 11.55 -2.16 5.18
CA PRO A 36 12.52 -3.21 5.49
C PRO A 36 13.79 -3.02 4.65
N PRO A 37 14.98 -3.31 5.19
CA PRO A 37 16.20 -3.33 4.39
C PRO A 37 16.11 -4.42 3.31
N PHE A 38 16.89 -4.25 2.23
CA PHE A 38 16.99 -5.26 1.19
C PHE A 38 17.49 -6.62 1.77
N ASP A 39 16.80 -7.69 1.36
CA ASP A 39 17.20 -9.08 1.63
C ASP A 39 17.02 -9.91 0.35
N ALA A 40 18.10 -10.49 -0.16
CA ALA A 40 18.09 -11.16 -1.47
C ALA A 40 17.16 -12.39 -1.51
N ALA A 41 16.98 -13.09 -0.39
CA ALA A 41 16.12 -14.28 -0.35
C ALA A 41 14.64 -13.91 -0.37
N ALA A 42 14.23 -12.93 0.45
CA ALA A 42 12.88 -12.39 0.44
C ALA A 42 12.54 -11.72 -0.90
N ASP A 43 13.50 -11.01 -1.48
CA ASP A 43 13.34 -10.33 -2.74
C ASP A 43 13.01 -11.28 -3.91
N ALA A 44 13.71 -12.42 -3.98
CA ALA A 44 13.43 -13.45 -4.99
C ALA A 44 12.02 -14.04 -4.88
N VAL A 45 11.42 -14.00 -3.68
CA VAL A 45 10.02 -14.41 -3.45
C VAL A 45 9.04 -13.33 -3.89
N VAL A 46 9.38 -12.05 -3.66
CA VAL A 46 8.52 -10.90 -4.04
C VAL A 46 8.53 -10.66 -5.55
N PHE A 47 9.67 -10.83 -6.20
CA PHE A 47 9.86 -10.58 -7.64
C PHE A 47 10.23 -11.85 -8.41
N PRO A 48 9.38 -12.90 -8.41
CA PRO A 48 9.71 -14.20 -8.99
C PRO A 48 9.87 -14.16 -10.52
N THR A 49 9.36 -13.12 -11.17
CA THR A 49 9.44 -12.90 -12.63
C THR A 49 10.69 -12.12 -13.04
N CYS A 50 11.49 -11.67 -12.08
CA CYS A 50 12.67 -10.83 -12.32
C CYS A 50 13.95 -11.64 -12.07
N PRO A 51 14.68 -12.04 -13.12
CA PRO A 51 15.91 -12.81 -12.95
C PRO A 51 17.00 -12.00 -12.23
N ALA A 52 17.34 -12.40 -11.01
CA ALA A 52 18.36 -11.72 -10.19
C ALA A 52 19.75 -11.69 -10.84
N ALA A 53 20.06 -12.63 -11.75
CA ALA A 53 21.30 -12.64 -12.50
C ALA A 53 21.38 -11.54 -13.58
N VAL A 54 20.25 -10.94 -13.96
CA VAL A 54 20.16 -9.85 -14.94
C VAL A 54 20.11 -8.50 -14.23
N PHE A 55 19.24 -8.37 -13.23
CA PHE A 55 18.97 -7.13 -12.52
C PHE A 55 19.84 -7.05 -11.25
N THR A 56 21.09 -6.62 -11.45
CA THR A 56 22.13 -6.60 -10.41
C THR A 56 22.31 -5.25 -9.74
N GLY A 57 21.46 -4.26 -10.04
CA GLY A 57 21.51 -2.93 -9.46
C GLY A 57 21.37 -2.95 -7.93
N PRO A 58 22.10 -2.09 -7.20
CA PRO A 58 22.01 -2.03 -5.74
C PRO A 58 20.59 -1.68 -5.27
N ARG A 59 20.12 -2.31 -4.20
CA ARG A 59 18.84 -1.97 -3.57
C ARG A 59 19.04 -1.83 -2.08
N LEU A 60 18.49 -0.75 -1.55
CA LEU A 60 18.65 -0.38 -0.14
C LEU A 60 17.52 -0.95 0.71
N PHE A 61 16.33 -1.06 0.12
CA PHE A 61 15.12 -1.49 0.79
C PHE A 61 14.46 -2.64 0.03
N ALA A 62 13.67 -3.44 0.75
CA ALA A 62 12.74 -4.37 0.15
C ALA A 62 11.68 -3.62 -0.68
N LEU A 63 11.00 -4.35 -1.56
CA LEU A 63 9.91 -3.84 -2.43
C LEU A 63 10.37 -2.83 -3.49
N GLN A 64 11.67 -2.58 -3.63
CA GLN A 64 12.23 -1.90 -4.80
C GLN A 64 12.35 -2.90 -5.94
N GLU A 65 11.73 -2.60 -7.08
CA GLU A 65 11.84 -3.45 -8.26
C GLU A 65 13.32 -3.67 -8.64
N PRO A 66 13.70 -4.88 -9.05
CA PRO A 66 15.05 -5.12 -9.56
C PRO A 66 15.34 -4.25 -10.79
N TYR A 67 16.53 -3.67 -10.87
CA TYR A 67 16.98 -2.91 -12.02
C TYR A 67 18.45 -3.21 -12.36
N VAL A 68 18.88 -2.75 -13.54
CA VAL A 68 20.27 -2.74 -13.97
C VAL A 68 20.79 -1.32 -13.81
N ASP A 69 21.75 -1.14 -12.91
CA ASP A 69 22.47 0.12 -12.74
C ASP A 69 23.52 0.27 -13.87
N ARG A 70 23.14 0.92 -14.97
CA ARG A 70 23.98 1.07 -16.15
C ARG A 70 24.94 2.24 -16.04
N ASP A 71 24.56 3.29 -15.31
CA ASP A 71 25.41 4.45 -15.11
C ASP A 71 26.34 4.32 -13.89
N GLY A 72 26.13 3.31 -13.04
CA GLY A 72 26.96 3.01 -11.88
C GLY A 72 26.73 3.96 -10.71
N SER A 73 25.59 4.66 -10.69
CA SER A 73 25.25 5.63 -9.65
C SER A 73 24.90 4.98 -8.32
N GLY A 74 24.53 3.69 -8.33
CA GLY A 74 24.02 2.97 -7.18
C GLY A 74 22.53 3.18 -6.93
N PHE A 75 21.82 3.90 -7.81
CA PHE A 75 20.39 4.20 -7.72
C PHE A 75 19.72 4.04 -9.09
N PHE A 76 18.43 3.72 -9.12
CA PHE A 76 17.72 3.64 -10.39
C PHE A 76 17.54 5.04 -11.01
N ASN A 77 17.82 5.12 -12.30
CA ASN A 77 17.67 6.31 -13.13
C ASN A 77 16.85 5.99 -14.40
N TYR A 78 15.76 6.72 -14.61
CA TYR A 78 14.87 6.53 -15.77
C TYR A 78 15.54 6.77 -17.13
N ASP A 79 16.59 7.60 -17.19
CA ASP A 79 17.23 7.97 -18.45
C ASP A 79 18.24 6.91 -18.93
N THR A 80 18.81 6.14 -18.00
CA THR A 80 19.95 5.26 -18.26
C THR A 80 19.64 3.80 -17.99
N ASP A 81 18.84 3.49 -16.97
CA ASP A 81 18.69 2.13 -16.44
C ASP A 81 17.51 1.37 -17.04
N VAL A 82 17.53 0.05 -16.82
CA VAL A 82 16.42 -0.83 -17.17
C VAL A 82 15.96 -1.55 -15.92
N TYR A 83 14.66 -1.47 -15.65
CA TYR A 83 14.04 -2.15 -14.53
C TYR A 83 13.23 -3.36 -14.99
N CYS A 84 13.00 -4.27 -14.05
CA CYS A 84 12.02 -5.34 -14.19
C CYS A 84 10.65 -4.78 -13.81
N ASP A 85 9.76 -4.59 -14.79
CA ASP A 85 8.36 -4.24 -14.55
C ASP A 85 7.60 -5.47 -14.04
N ALA A 86 7.66 -5.71 -12.74
CA ALA A 86 7.24 -6.96 -12.13
C ALA A 86 5.71 -7.11 -12.12
N ASN A 87 4.99 -5.99 -12.03
CA ASN A 87 3.53 -5.94 -12.01
C ASN A 87 2.91 -5.47 -13.35
N MET A 88 3.73 -5.24 -14.37
CA MET A 88 3.33 -4.85 -15.74
C MET A 88 2.60 -3.51 -15.81
N ASN A 89 2.94 -2.56 -14.93
CA ASN A 89 2.31 -1.24 -14.87
C ASN A 89 3.03 -0.19 -15.73
N GLY A 90 4.17 -0.53 -16.35
CA GLY A 90 4.95 0.33 -17.23
C GLY A 90 5.73 1.44 -16.54
N ARG A 91 5.93 1.37 -15.22
CA ARG A 91 6.78 2.31 -14.46
C ARG A 91 7.61 1.56 -13.42
N TYR A 92 8.74 2.15 -13.04
CA TYR A 92 9.53 1.60 -11.96
C TYR A 92 8.82 1.79 -10.62
N ASP A 93 8.73 0.73 -9.84
CA ASP A 93 8.25 0.76 -8.47
C ASP A 93 9.41 0.77 -7.47
N GLY A 94 9.64 1.95 -6.90
CA GLY A 94 10.60 2.17 -5.82
C GLY A 94 9.99 2.91 -4.63
N LEU A 95 10.81 3.09 -3.61
CA LEU A 95 10.50 3.97 -2.49
C LEU A 95 11.08 5.35 -2.77
N TYR A 96 10.26 6.38 -2.63
CA TYR A 96 10.64 7.76 -2.91
C TYR A 96 10.71 8.59 -1.63
N SER A 97 11.63 9.55 -1.60
CA SER A 97 11.62 10.57 -0.55
C SER A 97 10.40 11.49 -0.75
N SER A 98 9.78 11.95 0.33
CA SER A 98 8.62 12.83 0.28
C SER A 98 9.01 14.21 -0.27
N GLY A 99 9.08 14.32 -1.59
CA GLY A 99 9.60 15.49 -2.30
C GLY A 99 9.54 15.40 -3.83
N GLY A 100 9.43 14.20 -4.42
CA GLY A 100 9.24 14.01 -5.86
C GLY A 100 9.43 12.56 -6.31
N GLY A 101 8.77 12.17 -7.40
CA GLY A 101 8.93 10.83 -8.02
C GLY A 101 10.26 10.64 -8.76
N ASP A 102 11.12 11.64 -8.71
CA ASP A 102 12.47 11.71 -9.29
C ASP A 102 13.57 11.45 -8.25
N HIS A 103 13.24 11.41 -6.95
CA HIS A 103 14.22 11.18 -5.89
C HIS A 103 13.91 9.93 -5.06
N LEU A 104 14.66 8.87 -5.32
CA LEU A 104 14.57 7.65 -4.55
C LEU A 104 14.97 7.89 -3.09
N ARG A 105 14.39 7.09 -2.21
CA ARG A 105 14.79 7.06 -0.81
C ARG A 105 16.17 6.41 -0.71
N GLU A 106 17.13 7.17 -0.21
CA GLU A 106 18.51 6.71 -0.04
C GLU A 106 18.82 6.26 1.40
N TRP A 107 18.00 6.66 2.37
CA TRP A 107 18.17 6.28 3.78
C TRP A 107 16.90 6.57 4.60
N VAL A 108 16.91 6.10 5.85
CA VAL A 108 15.91 6.41 6.88
C VAL A 108 16.66 6.87 8.13
N HIS A 109 16.25 8.00 8.72
CA HIS A 109 16.90 8.54 9.92
C HIS A 109 16.53 7.74 11.17
N ASP A 110 15.22 7.65 11.43
CA ASP A 110 14.64 6.99 12.60
C ASP A 110 13.60 5.98 12.13
N PRO A 111 13.33 4.92 12.91
CA PRO A 111 12.18 4.08 12.65
C PRO A 111 10.90 4.92 12.69
N ILE A 112 10.12 4.89 11.60
CA ILE A 112 8.90 5.69 11.41
C ILE A 112 7.65 4.89 11.71
#